data_AF-A0A9Q9N1P4-F1
#
_entry.id   AF-A0A9Q9N1P4-F1
#
_cell.length_a   1.000
_cell.length_b   1.000
_cell.length_c   1.000
_cell.angle_alpha   90.00
_cell.angle_beta   90.00
_cell.angle_gamma   90.00
#
_symmetry.space_group_name_H-M   'P 1'
#
loop_
_entity.id
_entity.type
_entity.pdbx_description
1 polymer ?
#
loop_
_entity_poly.entity_id
_entity_poly.type
_entity_poly.pdbx_seq_one_letter_code
_entity_poly.pdbx_strand_id
1 'polypeptide(L)'
;MKVWAFDENRADFVDAAPERMNADATGYYIIRRGDDVLVREHGQERPMPERLTVAGVPFDREQFEHTHPLPLRAEMKRDGQWARAQLQARDRAEIALPLELPIWVTKTPLTEGKA
;
A
#
# COMPACT_ATOMS: atom_id res chain seq x y z
N MET A 1 -14.43 -6.14 7.69
CA MET A 1 -14.04 -7.39 7.01
C MET A 1 -14.00 -7.12 5.52
N LYS A 2 -12.93 -7.51 4.83
CA LYS A 2 -12.80 -7.38 3.37
C LYS A 2 -12.67 -8.78 2.76
N VAL A 3 -13.32 -9.02 1.62
CA VAL A 3 -13.35 -10.32 0.96
C VAL A 3 -12.95 -10.13 -0.50
N TRP A 4 -12.10 -11.02 -0.99
CA TRP A 4 -11.78 -11.15 -2.40
C TRP A 4 -12.17 -12.54 -2.88
N ALA A 5 -12.71 -12.64 -4.08
CA ALA A 5 -13.00 -13.90 -4.75
C ALA A 5 -12.01 -14.09 -5.90
N PHE A 6 -11.53 -15.32 -6.09
CA PHE A 6 -10.73 -15.64 -7.26
C PHE A 6 -11.62 -15.61 -8.51
N ASP A 7 -11.23 -14.81 -9.51
CA ASP A 7 -11.85 -14.77 -10.82
C ASP A 7 -11.00 -15.59 -11.80
N GLU A 8 -11.51 -16.77 -12.17
CA GLU A 8 -10.83 -17.69 -13.08
C GLU A 8 -10.53 -17.06 -14.45
N ASN A 9 -11.36 -16.12 -14.92
CA ASN A 9 -11.15 -15.48 -16.23
C ASN A 9 -10.00 -14.47 -16.19
N ARG A 10 -9.76 -13.86 -15.02
CA ARG A 10 -8.70 -12.87 -14.81
C ARG A 10 -7.45 -13.48 -14.19
N ALA A 11 -7.56 -14.71 -13.70
CA ALA A 11 -6.55 -15.38 -12.87
C ALA A 11 -6.07 -14.48 -11.72
N ASP A 12 -7.01 -13.77 -11.09
CA ASP A 12 -6.74 -12.74 -10.09
C ASP A 12 -7.83 -12.68 -9.01
N PHE A 13 -7.51 -12.12 -7.85
CA PHE A 13 -8.44 -11.90 -6.76
C PHE A 13 -9.13 -10.54 -6.89
N VAL A 14 -10.45 -10.55 -7.02
CA VAL A 14 -11.27 -9.33 -7.15
C VAL A 14 -12.10 -9.08 -5.90
N ASP A 15 -12.32 -7.81 -5.57
CA ASP A 15 -13.19 -7.41 -4.45
C ASP A 15 -14.56 -8.08 -4.60
N ALA A 16 -15.01 -8.75 -3.54
CA ALA A 16 -16.25 -9.51 -3.52
C ALA A 16 -17.07 -9.20 -2.27
N ALA A 17 -18.39 -9.29 -2.43
CA ALA A 17 -19.32 -9.16 -1.31
C ALA A 17 -19.28 -10.42 -0.43
N PRO A 18 -19.32 -10.30 0.91
CA PRO A 18 -19.34 -11.46 1.81
C PRO A 18 -20.47 -12.46 1.54
N GLU A 19 -21.59 -12.00 0.99
CA GLU A 19 -22.75 -12.81 0.63
C GLU A 19 -22.41 -13.82 -0.47
N ARG A 20 -21.52 -13.46 -1.42
CA ARG A 20 -21.06 -14.37 -2.48
C ARG A 20 -20.33 -15.57 -1.89
N MET A 21 -19.50 -15.34 -0.89
CA MET A 21 -18.78 -16.39 -0.17
C MET A 21 -19.71 -17.34 0.60
N ASN A 22 -20.88 -16.86 1.03
CA ASN A 22 -21.89 -17.71 1.66
C ASN A 22 -22.70 -18.52 0.64
N ALA A 23 -22.92 -17.97 -0.55
CA ALA A 23 -23.66 -18.62 -1.62
C ALA A 23 -22.82 -19.68 -2.37
N ASP A 24 -21.50 -19.46 -2.47
CA ASP A 24 -20.56 -20.38 -3.12
C ASP A 24 -19.53 -20.90 -2.10
N ALA A 25 -19.78 -22.12 -1.64
CA ALA A 25 -18.91 -22.82 -0.70
C ALA A 25 -17.65 -23.41 -1.34
N THR A 26 -17.58 -23.47 -2.68
CA THR A 26 -16.51 -24.14 -3.42
C THR A 26 -15.43 -23.20 -3.93
N GLY A 27 -15.74 -21.92 -4.09
CA GLY A 27 -14.81 -20.91 -4.58
C GLY A 27 -13.61 -20.67 -3.65
N TYR A 28 -12.57 -20.07 -4.24
CA TYR A 28 -11.40 -19.58 -3.53
C TYR A 28 -11.63 -18.13 -3.11
N TYR A 29 -11.46 -17.86 -1.82
CA TYR A 29 -11.63 -16.53 -1.26
C TYR A 29 -10.45 -16.16 -0.38
N ILE A 30 -10.07 -14.88 -0.41
CA ILE A 30 -9.21 -14.27 0.61
C ILE A 30 -10.11 -13.42 1.51
N ILE A 31 -9.93 -13.55 2.82
CA ILE A 31 -10.74 -12.87 3.82
C ILE A 31 -9.80 -12.12 4.74
N ARG A 32 -9.96 -10.81 4.83
CA ARG A 32 -9.28 -9.97 5.81
C ARG A 32 -10.21 -9.60 6.96
N ARG A 33 -9.81 -9.98 8.18
CA ARG A 33 -10.49 -9.68 9.44
C ARG A 33 -9.52 -8.89 10.33
N GLY A 34 -9.58 -7.56 10.25
CA GLY A 34 -8.60 -6.71 10.93
C GLY A 34 -7.21 -6.88 10.32
N ASP A 35 -6.27 -7.37 11.11
CA ASP A 35 -4.88 -7.64 10.69
C ASP A 35 -4.69 -9.10 10.21
N ASP A 36 -5.66 -9.97 10.47
CA ASP A 36 -5.60 -11.36 10.02
C ASP A 36 -6.06 -11.48 8.56
N VAL A 37 -5.25 -12.18 7.77
CA VAL A 37 -5.57 -12.60 6.40
C VAL A 37 -5.73 -14.11 6.37
N LEU A 38 -6.91 -14.54 5.93
CA LEU A 38 -7.33 -15.93 5.86
C LEU A 38 -7.61 -16.29 4.40
N VAL A 39 -7.34 -17.54 4.05
CA VAL A 39 -7.75 -18.16 2.79
C VAL A 39 -8.92 -19.08 3.09
N ARG A 40 -9.99 -18.98 2.31
CA ARG A 40 -11.07 -19.95 2.29
C ARG A 40 -11.05 -20.71 0.97
N GLU A 41 -10.95 -22.02 1.08
CA GLU A 41 -10.88 -22.95 -0.04
C GLU A 41 -11.73 -24.17 0.32
N HIS A 42 -12.64 -24.58 -0.57
CA HIS A 42 -13.56 -25.70 -0.33
C HIS A 42 -14.30 -25.62 1.02
N GLY A 43 -14.69 -24.41 1.42
CA GLY A 43 -15.42 -24.17 2.67
C GLY A 43 -14.58 -24.21 3.95
N GLN A 44 -13.26 -24.44 3.85
CA GLN A 44 -12.34 -24.43 5.00
C GLN A 44 -11.57 -23.12 5.05
N GLU A 45 -11.54 -22.48 6.22
CA GLU A 45 -10.74 -21.28 6.47
C GLU A 45 -9.41 -21.64 7.12
N ARG A 46 -8.32 -21.08 6.61
CA ARG A 46 -6.98 -21.22 7.19
C ARG A 46 -6.21 -19.91 7.10
N PRO A 47 -5.20 -19.68 7.96
CA PRO A 47 -4.29 -18.54 7.82
C PRO A 47 -3.65 -18.52 6.43
N MET A 48 -3.57 -17.34 5.82
CA MET A 48 -2.88 -17.19 4.55
C MET A 48 -1.37 -17.37 4.76
N PRO A 49 -0.71 -18.27 4.00
CA PRO A 49 0.75 -18.35 3.99
C PRO A 49 1.34 -17.08 3.36
N GLU A 50 2.63 -16.80 3.55
CA GLU A 50 3.31 -15.64 2.94
C GLU A 50 3.13 -15.58 1.43
N ARG A 51 3.12 -16.75 0.77
CA ARG A 51 2.83 -16.92 -0.65
C ARG A 51 1.84 -18.04 -0.87
N LEU A 52 0.75 -17.73 -1.57
CA LEU A 52 -0.30 -18.66 -1.96
C LEU A 52 -0.29 -18.82 -3.49
N THR A 53 -0.31 -20.05 -3.98
CA THR A 53 -0.46 -20.30 -5.43
C THR A 53 -1.87 -20.80 -5.72
N VAL A 54 -2.61 -20.09 -6.57
CA VAL A 54 -3.96 -20.48 -7.02
C VAL A 54 -3.97 -20.56 -8.54
N ALA A 55 -4.41 -21.69 -9.10
CA ALA A 55 -4.38 -21.96 -10.54
C ALA A 55 -3.01 -21.69 -11.22
N GLY A 56 -1.91 -21.91 -10.49
CA GLY A 56 -0.56 -21.67 -10.98
C GLY A 56 -0.05 -20.22 -10.86
N VAL A 57 -0.88 -19.29 -10.36
CA VAL A 57 -0.51 -17.89 -10.13
C VAL A 57 -0.14 -17.67 -8.66
N PRO A 58 1.06 -17.14 -8.36
CA PRO A 58 1.46 -16.81 -6.99
C PRO A 58 0.89 -15.46 -6.54
N PHE A 59 0.41 -15.43 -5.31
CA PHE A 59 -0.09 -14.24 -4.62
C PHE A 59 0.62 -14.10 -3.28
N ASP A 60 1.21 -12.94 -3.03
CA ASP A 60 1.87 -12.65 -1.77
C ASP A 60 0.86 -12.08 -0.76
N ARG A 61 1.00 -12.47 0.50
CA ARG A 61 0.10 -12.08 1.60
C ARG A 61 0.05 -10.56 1.81
N GLU A 62 1.17 -9.87 1.60
CA GLU A 62 1.29 -8.41 1.73
C GLU A 62 0.28 -7.66 0.85
N GLN A 63 -0.09 -8.24 -0.30
CA GLN A 63 -1.08 -7.66 -1.23
C GLN A 63 -2.47 -7.51 -0.58
N PHE A 64 -2.77 -8.33 0.43
CA PHE A 64 -4.06 -8.35 1.12
C PHE A 64 -3.99 -7.73 2.52
N GLU A 65 -2.79 -7.61 3.12
CA GLU A 65 -2.57 -6.97 4.42
C GLU A 65 -2.63 -5.44 4.34
N HIS A 66 -2.13 -4.87 3.26
CA HIS A 66 -2.05 -3.43 3.11
C HIS A 66 -3.34 -2.88 2.50
N THR A 67 -4.09 -2.13 3.29
CA THR A 67 -4.98 -1.12 2.69
C THR A 67 -4.06 -0.04 2.17
N HIS A 68 -3.63 -0.10 0.90
CA HIS A 68 -2.91 1.03 0.30
C HIS A 68 -3.77 2.29 0.54
N PRO A 69 -3.34 3.25 1.40
CA PRO A 69 -4.23 4.33 1.83
C PRO A 69 -4.60 5.25 0.68
N LEU A 70 -3.83 5.20 -0.42
CA LEU A 70 -4.12 5.85 -1.68
C LEU A 70 -3.40 5.08 -2.80
N PRO A 71 -3.95 5.04 -4.03
CA PRO A 71 -3.14 4.67 -5.19
C PRO A 71 -1.93 5.61 -5.29
N LEU A 72 -0.77 5.09 -5.70
CA LEU A 72 0.52 5.82 -5.78
C LEU A 72 0.37 7.22 -6.40
N ARG A 73 -0.48 7.37 -7.43
CA ARG A 73 -0.75 8.66 -8.08
C ARG A 73 -1.37 9.70 -7.14
N ALA A 74 -2.26 9.28 -6.26
CA ALA A 74 -2.91 10.15 -5.28
C ALA A 74 -1.96 10.49 -4.12
N GLU A 75 -1.07 9.58 -3.74
CA GLU A 75 0.03 9.84 -2.80
C GLU A 75 1.00 10.88 -3.37
N MET A 76 1.54 10.66 -4.57
CA MET A 76 2.42 11.61 -5.24
C MET A 76 1.77 12.99 -5.46
N LYS A 77 0.44 13.02 -5.70
CA LYS A 77 -0.31 14.28 -5.83
C LYS A 77 -0.37 15.03 -4.51
N ARG A 78 -0.57 14.33 -3.38
CA ARG A 78 -0.56 14.93 -2.04
C ARG A 78 0.84 15.47 -1.71
N ASP A 79 1.88 14.71 -1.99
CA ASP A 79 3.27 15.14 -1.73
C ASP A 79 3.65 16.35 -2.60
N GLY A 80 3.25 16.33 -3.88
CA GLY A 80 3.44 17.46 -4.78
C GLY A 80 2.61 18.71 -4.39
N GLN A 81 1.48 18.55 -3.69
CA GLN A 81 0.73 19.67 -3.13
C GLN A 81 1.43 20.22 -1.88
N TRP A 82 1.92 19.35 -1.00
CA TRP A 82 2.68 19.73 0.18
C TRP A 82 3.96 20.51 -0.19
N ALA A 83 4.75 20.01 -1.14
CA ALA A 83 5.98 20.68 -1.61
C ALA A 83 5.71 22.07 -2.19
N ARG A 84 4.62 22.23 -2.96
CA ARG A 84 4.21 23.54 -3.51
C ARG A 84 3.77 24.52 -2.41
N ALA A 85 3.07 24.04 -1.38
CA ALA A 85 2.67 24.87 -0.25
C ALA A 85 3.90 25.38 0.54
N GLN A 86 4.92 24.54 0.72
CA GLN A 86 6.19 24.94 1.36
C GLN A 86 6.93 26.02 0.55
N LEU A 87 6.99 25.87 -0.77
CA LEU A 87 7.61 26.88 -1.64
C LEU A 87 6.83 28.20 -1.65
N GLN A 88 5.50 28.16 -1.71
CA GLN A 88 4.67 29.36 -1.64
C GLN A 88 4.76 30.06 -0.28
N ALA A 89 4.84 29.31 0.82
CA ALA A 89 5.05 29.89 2.15
C ALA A 89 6.40 30.62 2.25
N ARG A 90 7.43 30.10 1.58
CA ARG A 90 8.76 30.72 1.49
C ARG A 90 8.77 31.95 0.59
N ASP A 91 8.16 31.91 -0.60
CA ASP A 91 8.11 33.10 -1.49
C ASP A 91 7.34 34.27 -0.86
N ARG A 92 6.43 33.98 0.08
CA ARG A 92 5.64 34.98 0.79
C ARG A 92 6.30 35.51 2.07
N ALA A 93 7.36 34.86 2.55
CA ALA A 93 8.12 35.29 3.71
C ALA A 93 9.57 35.59 3.28
N GLU A 94 9.96 36.87 3.18
CA GLU A 94 11.37 37.29 3.03
C GLU A 94 12.21 36.97 4.29
N ILE A 95 12.14 35.74 4.81
CA ILE A 95 12.80 35.35 6.05
C ILE A 95 13.58 34.06 5.80
N ALA A 96 14.90 34.22 5.81
CA ALA A 96 15.87 33.13 5.82
C ALA A 96 15.69 32.30 7.10
N LEU A 97 15.06 31.14 6.99
CA LEU A 97 15.22 30.06 7.95
C LEU A 97 15.81 28.84 7.23
N PRO A 98 16.81 28.17 7.83
CA PRO A 98 17.46 27.04 7.21
C PRO A 98 16.45 25.89 7.12
N LEU A 99 16.39 25.27 5.93
CA LEU A 99 15.71 24.00 5.75
C LEU A 99 16.32 23.01 6.75
N GLU A 100 15.56 22.59 7.76
CA GLU A 100 15.81 21.33 8.45
C GLU A 100 15.54 20.24 7.40
N LEU A 101 16.58 19.94 6.63
CA LEU A 101 16.57 18.85 5.67
C LEU A 101 16.36 17.55 6.44
N PRO A 102 15.60 16.59 5.91
CA PRO A 102 15.51 15.27 6.52
C PRO A 102 16.92 14.68 6.71
N ILE A 103 17.13 13.99 7.83
CA ILE A 103 18.41 13.55 8.42
C ILE A 103 19.37 12.87 7.43
N TRP A 104 18.86 12.32 6.31
CA TRP A 104 19.63 11.63 5.28
C TRP A 104 20.25 12.56 4.21
N VAL A 105 19.93 13.85 4.21
CA VAL A 105 20.61 14.84 3.35
C VAL A 105 21.83 15.38 4.12
N THR A 106 22.91 14.62 4.14
CA THR A 106 24.19 15.13 4.62
C THR A 106 24.71 16.16 3.61
N LYS A 107 24.45 17.44 3.88
CA LYS A 107 25.36 18.48 3.40
C LYS A 107 26.67 18.28 4.16
N THR A 108 27.69 17.75 3.50
CA THR A 108 29.06 17.83 4.00
C THR A 108 29.43 19.32 4.18
N PRO A 109 29.90 19.74 5.37
CA PRO A 109 30.36 21.10 5.56
C PRO A 109 31.71 21.35 4.87
N LEU A 110 31.80 22.57 4.36
CA LEU A 110 32.87 23.24 3.64
C LEU A 110 34.21 23.25 4.42
N THR A 111 35.34 23.10 3.72
CA THR A 111 36.61 23.73 4.15
C THR A 111 37.02 24.76 3.12
N GLU A 112 36.72 26.03 3.42
CA GLU A 112 37.51 27.15 2.92
C GLU A 112 38.85 27.15 3.64
N GLY A 113 39.92 27.15 2.86
CA GLY A 113 41.26 27.47 3.32
C GLY A 113 41.95 28.25 2.21
N LYS A 114 41.80 29.58 2.23
CA LYS A 114 42.68 30.49 1.49
C LYS A 114 43.87 30.86 2.39
N ALA A 115 45.08 30.60 1.90
CA ALA A 115 46.21 31.52 1.95
C ALA A 115 47.13 31.18 0.78
#